data_AF-A0A225CYH9-F1
#
_entry.id   AF-A0A225CYH9-F1
#
_cell.length_a   1.000
_cell.length_b   1.000
_cell.length_c   1.000
_cell.angle_alpha   90.00
_cell.angle_beta   90.00
_cell.angle_gamma   90.00
#
_symmetry.space_group_name_H-M   'P 1'
#
loop_
_entity.id
_entity.type
_entity.pdbx_description
1 polymer ?
#
loop_
_entity_poly.entity_id
_entity_poly.type
_entity_poly.pdbx_seq_one_letter_code
_entity_poly.pdbx_strand_id
1 'polypeptide(L)'
;MADDQIHALTGSAEKIVSPLATVEWNGETYQMGQPGGAASKRFEDLLIKQEIGAIRGQLAAGFVDQAKYDEKVDQLSRRMMMGEQKPGRPLWVEYRNGKNREAGVILYVLSLFQANHPKMTYEDVVGMAADNPPGLRSAMKAIVPHLFNELGTAIKADPEDIRIAIETAEKNYDEPASE
;
A
#
# COMPACT_ATOMS: atom_id res chain seq x y z
N MET A 1 19.88 28.95 -47.76
CA MET A 1 20.58 28.89 -46.47
C MET A 1 19.49 28.90 -45.41
N ALA A 2 19.21 27.74 -44.84
CA ALA A 2 18.20 27.53 -43.82
C ALA A 2 18.97 27.19 -42.54
N ASP A 3 18.91 28.07 -41.55
CA ASP A 3 19.41 27.81 -40.21
C ASP A 3 18.24 27.96 -39.24
N ASP A 4 17.64 26.82 -38.91
CA ASP A 4 16.77 26.64 -37.75
C ASP A 4 17.65 26.68 -36.49
N GLN A 5 17.48 27.71 -35.66
CA GLN A 5 17.94 27.69 -34.28
C GLN A 5 16.74 27.62 -33.33
N ILE A 6 16.53 26.39 -32.87
CA ILE A 6 15.67 26.00 -31.76
C ILE A 6 16.20 26.70 -30.49
N HIS A 7 15.44 27.65 -29.95
CA HIS A 7 15.66 28.13 -28.59
C HIS A 7 15.13 27.07 -27.61
N ALA A 8 16.07 26.39 -26.96
CA ALA A 8 15.84 25.42 -25.91
C ALA A 8 15.11 26.07 -24.71
N LEU A 9 13.87 25.62 -24.47
CA LEU A 9 13.16 25.79 -23.21
C LEU A 9 13.71 24.75 -22.21
N THR A 10 14.86 25.03 -21.61
CA THR A 10 15.35 24.30 -20.44
C THR A 10 14.59 24.75 -19.19
N GLY A 11 13.30 24.42 -19.13
CA GLY A 11 12.56 24.41 -17.88
C GLY A 11 13.01 23.19 -17.08
N SER A 12 13.85 23.42 -16.07
CA SER A 12 14.14 22.40 -15.06
C SER A 12 12.81 21.86 -14.53
N ALA A 13 12.54 20.57 -14.75
CA ALA A 13 11.42 19.90 -14.13
C ALA A 13 11.65 19.91 -12.62
N GLU A 14 11.18 20.96 -11.94
CA GLU A 14 10.93 20.91 -10.51
C GLU A 14 10.02 19.70 -10.30
N LYS A 15 10.58 18.63 -9.69
CA LYS A 15 9.77 17.55 -9.13
C LYS A 15 8.74 18.24 -8.25
N ILE A 16 7.49 18.27 -8.68
CA ILE A 16 6.37 18.72 -7.86
C ILE A 16 6.29 17.72 -6.71
N VAL A 17 6.99 18.01 -5.62
CA VAL A 17 6.89 17.26 -4.37
C VAL A 17 5.53 17.66 -3.81
N SER A 18 4.51 16.87 -4.13
CA SER A 18 3.20 17.04 -3.50
C SER A 18 3.40 17.02 -1.98
N PRO A 19 2.86 18.00 -1.23
CA PRO A 19 3.03 18.06 0.21
C PRO A 19 2.57 16.73 0.80
N LEU A 20 3.42 16.13 1.64
CA LEU A 20 3.15 14.86 2.29
C LEU A 20 1.86 14.99 3.11
N ALA A 21 0.92 14.07 2.90
CA ALA A 21 -0.36 14.10 3.59
C ALA A 21 -0.20 13.84 5.09
N THR A 22 -0.90 14.59 5.92
CA THR A 22 -0.87 14.43 7.38
C THR A 22 -2.24 14.11 7.95
N VAL A 23 -2.27 13.43 9.10
CA VAL A 23 -3.46 13.15 9.90
C VAL A 23 -3.18 13.54 11.35
N GLU A 24 -4.04 14.36 11.94
CA GLU A 24 -4.02 14.65 13.38
C GLU A 24 -4.78 13.55 14.13
N TRP A 25 -4.12 12.88 15.08
CA TRP A 25 -4.74 11.86 15.92
C TRP A 25 -4.06 11.81 17.30
N ASN A 26 -4.83 11.68 18.38
CA ASN A 26 -4.31 11.68 19.76
C ASN A 26 -3.38 12.86 20.14
N GLY A 27 -3.59 14.03 19.53
CA GLY A 27 -2.76 15.22 19.76
C GLY A 27 -1.40 15.20 19.05
N GLU A 28 -1.19 14.25 18.15
CA GLU A 28 0.02 14.12 17.33
C GLU A 28 -0.29 14.22 15.82
N THR A 29 0.65 14.79 15.07
CA THR A 29 0.59 14.87 13.61
C THR A 29 1.29 13.67 12.97
N TYR A 30 0.53 12.81 12.31
CA TYR A 30 1.02 11.65 11.58
C TYR A 30 1.19 11.97 10.09
N GLN A 31 2.44 12.10 9.65
CA GLN A 31 2.80 12.30 8.25
C GLN A 31 2.93 10.98 7.48
N MET A 32 2.21 10.87 6.35
CA MET A 32 2.30 9.75 5.42
C MET A 32 3.45 9.93 4.43
N GLY A 33 4.09 8.84 4.03
CA GLY A 33 5.02 8.81 2.91
C GLY A 33 4.31 8.86 1.56
N GLN A 34 5.08 9.04 0.49
CA GLN A 34 4.58 8.96 -0.88
C GLN A 34 4.24 7.52 -1.26
N PRO A 35 3.18 7.29 -2.07
CA PRO A 35 3.02 6.01 -2.74
C PRO A 35 4.19 5.78 -3.72
N GLY A 36 4.56 4.52 -3.92
CA GLY A 36 5.65 4.16 -4.84
C GLY A 36 6.33 2.86 -4.42
N GLY A 37 7.43 2.50 -5.08
CA GLY A 37 8.12 1.22 -4.86
C GLY A 37 8.51 0.96 -3.40
N ALA A 38 8.90 2.00 -2.65
CA ALA A 38 9.23 1.87 -1.23
C ALA A 38 8.00 1.54 -0.35
N ALA A 39 6.84 2.13 -0.66
CA ALA A 39 5.59 1.84 0.03
C ALA A 39 5.05 0.45 -0.37
N SER A 40 5.22 0.05 -1.64
CA SER A 40 4.90 -1.30 -2.11
C SER A 40 5.72 -2.34 -1.36
N LYS A 41 7.04 -2.18 -1.30
CA LYS A 41 7.93 -3.11 -0.58
C LYS A 41 7.56 -3.24 0.90
N ARG A 42 7.28 -2.11 1.58
CA ARG A 42 6.78 -2.15 2.96
C ARG A 42 5.45 -2.89 3.08
N PHE A 43 4.54 -2.68 2.13
CA PHE A 43 3.27 -3.39 2.11
C PHE A 43 3.47 -4.90 1.90
N GLU A 44 4.37 -5.33 1.00
CA GLU A 44 4.77 -6.73 0.85
C GLU A 44 5.27 -7.31 2.17
N ASP A 45 6.19 -6.63 2.86
CA ASP A 45 6.71 -7.06 4.17
C ASP A 45 5.60 -7.14 5.23
N LEU A 46 4.64 -6.22 5.19
CA LEU A 46 3.49 -6.18 6.10
C LEU A 46 2.51 -7.34 5.84
N LEU A 47 2.32 -7.79 4.60
CA LEU A 47 1.53 -9.00 4.30
C LEU A 47 2.13 -10.23 4.98
N ILE A 48 3.45 -10.38 4.92
CA ILE A 48 4.17 -11.49 5.55
C ILE A 48 3.97 -11.44 7.07
N LYS A 49 4.17 -10.27 7.67
CA LYS A 49 3.99 -10.07 9.12
C LYS A 49 2.55 -10.39 9.54
N GLN A 50 1.56 -9.99 8.75
CA GLN A 50 0.16 -10.27 9.03
C GLN A 50 -0.14 -11.77 9.02
N GLU A 51 0.32 -12.51 8.01
CA GLU A 51 0.11 -13.96 7.92
C GLU A 51 0.78 -14.71 9.08
N ILE A 52 2.03 -14.34 9.43
CA ILE A 52 2.72 -14.91 10.60
C ILE A 52 1.96 -14.59 11.88
N GLY A 53 1.49 -13.34 12.04
CA GLY A 53 0.69 -12.91 13.18
C GLY A 53 -0.60 -13.71 13.32
N ALA A 54 -1.32 -13.94 12.23
CA ALA A 54 -2.55 -14.72 12.21
C ALA A 54 -2.31 -16.19 12.62
N ILE A 55 -1.24 -16.81 12.11
CA ILE A 55 -0.86 -18.18 12.48
C ILE A 55 -0.49 -18.27 13.98
N ARG A 56 0.28 -17.30 14.48
CA ARG A 56 0.62 -17.20 15.92
C ARG A 56 -0.62 -16.99 16.78
N GLY A 57 -1.55 -16.15 16.34
CA GLY A 57 -2.82 -15.91 17.02
C GLY A 57 -3.66 -17.18 17.15
N GLN A 58 -3.68 -18.04 16.12
CA GLN A 58 -4.37 -19.34 16.17
C GLN A 58 -3.77 -20.27 17.23
N LEU A 59 -2.44 -20.31 17.35
CA LEU A 59 -1.76 -21.11 18.38
C LEU A 59 -2.04 -20.56 19.79
N ALA A 60 -1.91 -19.24 19.97
CA ALA A 60 -2.14 -18.59 21.26
C ALA A 60 -3.58 -18.75 21.76
N ALA A 61 -4.55 -18.77 20.84
CA ALA A 61 -5.96 -19.01 21.14
C ALA A 61 -6.32 -20.50 21.31
N GLY A 62 -5.36 -21.42 21.12
CA GLY A 62 -5.59 -22.87 21.23
C GLY A 62 -6.40 -23.48 20.09
N PHE A 63 -6.58 -22.79 18.97
CA PHE A 63 -7.29 -23.33 17.79
C PHE A 63 -6.45 -24.33 17.00
N VAL A 64 -5.13 -24.28 17.16
CA VAL A 64 -4.17 -25.22 16.56
C VAL A 64 -3.16 -25.63 17.62
N ASP A 65 -2.62 -26.84 17.49
CA ASP A 65 -1.48 -27.29 18.28
C ASP A 65 -0.15 -26.85 17.64
N GLN A 66 0.97 -27.15 18.33
CA GLN A 66 2.30 -26.79 17.87
C GLN A 66 2.65 -27.43 16.52
N ALA A 67 2.26 -28.69 16.30
CA ALA A 67 2.55 -29.39 15.05
C ALA A 67 1.83 -28.74 13.86
N LYS A 68 0.57 -28.33 14.04
CA LYS A 68 -0.19 -27.64 13.00
C LYS A 68 0.26 -26.21 12.80
N TYR A 69 0.72 -25.54 13.84
CA TYR A 69 1.38 -24.24 13.75
C TYR A 69 2.64 -24.34 12.86
N ASP A 70 3.52 -25.31 13.11
CA ASP A 70 4.76 -25.51 12.34
C ASP A 70 4.43 -25.80 10.86
N GLU A 71 3.46 -26.67 10.59
CA GLU A 71 2.99 -26.95 9.22
C GLU A 71 2.50 -25.68 8.49
N LYS A 72 1.74 -24.82 9.18
CA LYS A 72 1.24 -23.55 8.62
C LYS A 72 2.38 -22.57 8.35
N VAL A 73 3.37 -22.48 9.23
CA VAL A 73 4.57 -21.66 9.04
C VAL A 73 5.38 -22.14 7.85
N ASP A 74 5.54 -23.46 7.67
CA ASP A 74 6.24 -24.05 6.53
C ASP A 74 5.50 -23.79 5.20
N GLN A 75 4.17 -23.93 5.21
CA GLN A 75 3.34 -23.60 4.05
C GLN A 75 3.49 -22.13 3.67
N LEU A 76 3.42 -21.21 4.64
CA LEU A 76 3.63 -19.79 4.40
C LEU A 76 5.03 -19.53 3.84
N SER A 77 6.06 -20.16 4.42
CA SER A 77 7.45 -20.02 3.96
C SER A 77 7.62 -20.43 2.49
N ARG A 78 6.98 -21.53 2.06
CA ARG A 78 6.97 -21.95 0.65
C ARG A 78 6.29 -20.92 -0.26
N ARG A 79 5.14 -20.37 0.16
CA ARG A 79 4.46 -19.28 -0.59
C ARG A 79 5.38 -18.06 -0.74
N MET A 80 6.15 -17.73 0.30
CA MET A 80 7.07 -16.59 0.28
C MET A 80 8.28 -16.83 -0.64
N MET A 81 8.79 -18.06 -0.68
CA MET A 81 9.84 -18.43 -1.64
C MET A 81 9.35 -18.33 -3.09
N MET A 82 8.07 -18.60 -3.35
CA MET A 82 7.44 -18.41 -4.66
C MET A 82 7.12 -16.92 -4.96
N GLY A 83 7.34 -16.03 -3.99
CA GLY A 83 7.08 -14.60 -4.14
C GLY A 83 5.60 -14.24 -4.17
N GLU A 84 4.72 -15.02 -3.52
CA GLU A 84 3.27 -14.79 -3.56
C GLU A 84 2.82 -13.43 -3.02
N GLN A 85 3.63 -12.81 -2.17
CA GLN A 85 3.43 -11.47 -1.62
C GLN A 85 3.69 -10.35 -2.63
N LYS A 86 4.36 -10.61 -3.76
CA LYS A 86 4.72 -9.58 -4.75
C LYS A 86 3.50 -9.10 -5.52
N PRO A 87 3.54 -7.90 -6.13
CA PRO A 87 2.44 -7.38 -6.96
C PRO A 87 1.93 -8.39 -8.00
N GLY A 88 0.60 -8.50 -8.09
CA GLY A 88 -0.09 -9.40 -9.02
C GLY A 88 -0.06 -10.89 -8.65
N ARG A 89 0.59 -11.29 -7.54
CA ARG A 89 0.67 -12.69 -7.11
C ARG A 89 -0.44 -13.06 -6.12
N PRO A 90 -0.70 -14.37 -5.88
CA PRO A 90 -1.90 -14.80 -5.15
C PRO A 90 -2.12 -14.15 -3.78
N LEU A 91 -1.13 -14.12 -2.90
CA LEU A 91 -1.28 -13.49 -1.58
C LEU A 91 -1.53 -11.98 -1.70
N TRP A 92 -0.82 -11.31 -2.60
CA TRP A 92 -1.06 -9.88 -2.88
C TRP A 92 -2.50 -9.61 -3.32
N VAL A 93 -3.01 -10.43 -4.26
CA VAL A 93 -4.39 -10.32 -4.76
C VAL A 93 -5.41 -10.61 -3.66
N GLU A 94 -5.16 -11.60 -2.79
CA GLU A 94 -6.03 -11.91 -1.65
C GLU A 94 -6.25 -10.69 -0.73
N TYR A 95 -5.19 -9.92 -0.48
CA TYR A 95 -5.22 -8.73 0.37
C TYR A 95 -5.66 -7.47 -0.38
N ARG A 96 -5.42 -7.35 -1.68
CA ARG A 96 -5.85 -6.18 -2.45
C ARG A 96 -7.34 -6.23 -2.79
N ASN A 97 -7.77 -7.34 -3.36
CA ASN A 97 -9.08 -7.46 -4.00
C ASN A 97 -9.87 -8.71 -3.56
N GLY A 98 -9.27 -9.57 -2.75
CA GLY A 98 -9.87 -10.85 -2.33
C GLY A 98 -10.48 -10.82 -0.93
N LYS A 99 -10.50 -12.00 -0.31
CA LYS A 99 -11.09 -12.25 1.02
C LYS A 99 -10.49 -11.41 2.16
N ASN A 100 -9.26 -10.91 2.00
CA ASN A 100 -8.54 -10.14 3.02
C ASN A 100 -8.49 -8.64 2.68
N ARG A 101 -9.36 -8.16 1.79
CA ARG A 101 -9.38 -6.78 1.29
C ARG A 101 -9.32 -5.72 2.40
N GLU A 102 -10.13 -5.86 3.43
CA GLU A 102 -10.20 -4.87 4.52
C GLU A 102 -8.85 -4.74 5.23
N ALA A 103 -8.25 -5.87 5.60
CA ALA A 103 -6.92 -5.91 6.20
C ALA A 103 -5.85 -5.35 5.24
N GLY A 104 -5.94 -5.65 3.93
CA GLY A 104 -4.99 -5.13 2.95
C GLY A 104 -5.06 -3.62 2.77
N VAL A 105 -6.24 -3.00 2.87
CA VAL A 105 -6.36 -1.53 2.88
C VAL A 105 -5.64 -0.95 4.09
N ILE A 106 -5.86 -1.50 5.28
CA ILE A 106 -5.21 -1.03 6.53
C ILE A 106 -3.70 -1.20 6.44
N LEU A 107 -3.22 -2.35 5.97
CA LEU A 107 -1.77 -2.62 5.81
C LEU A 107 -1.13 -1.72 4.76
N TYR A 108 -1.84 -1.33 3.70
CA TYR A 108 -1.35 -0.37 2.73
C TYR A 108 -1.25 1.03 3.33
N VAL A 109 -2.27 1.49 4.06
CA VAL A 109 -2.22 2.76 4.80
C VAL A 109 -1.07 2.76 5.81
N LEU A 110 -0.88 1.66 6.52
CA LEU A 110 0.22 1.46 7.45
C LEU A 110 1.58 1.56 6.74
N SER A 111 1.72 1.01 5.53
CA SER A 111 2.97 1.08 4.76
C SER A 111 3.36 2.52 4.37
N LEU A 112 2.37 3.39 4.20
CA LEU A 112 2.56 4.82 3.96
C LEU A 112 2.98 5.53 5.25
N PHE A 113 2.31 5.28 6.38
CA PHE A 113 2.71 5.88 7.65
C PHE A 113 4.10 5.43 8.11
N GLN A 114 4.43 4.14 7.98
CA GLN A 114 5.72 3.59 8.39
C GLN A 114 6.92 4.17 7.62
N ALA A 115 6.70 4.95 6.56
CA ALA A 115 7.75 5.76 5.95
C ALA A 115 8.36 6.78 6.93
N ASN A 116 7.54 7.39 7.78
CA ASN A 116 7.95 8.40 8.77
C ASN A 116 7.72 7.95 10.22
N HIS A 117 6.84 6.96 10.43
CA HIS A 117 6.42 6.45 11.74
C HIS A 117 6.65 4.94 11.83
N PRO A 118 7.90 4.46 11.87
CA PRO A 118 8.24 3.03 11.74
C PRO A 118 7.70 2.16 12.88
N LYS A 119 7.27 2.77 13.99
CA LYS A 119 6.68 2.10 15.15
C LYS A 119 5.16 1.97 15.09
N MET A 120 4.51 2.63 14.12
CA MET A 120 3.06 2.56 13.98
C MET A 120 2.64 1.12 13.68
N THR A 121 1.50 0.73 14.24
CA THR A 121 0.96 -0.62 14.21
C THR A 121 -0.33 -0.69 13.39
N TYR A 122 -0.80 -1.92 13.15
CA TYR A 122 -2.08 -2.15 12.49
C TYR A 122 -3.23 -1.57 13.33
N GLU A 123 -3.18 -1.77 14.64
CA GLU A 123 -4.16 -1.29 15.61
C GLU A 123 -4.23 0.24 15.65
N ASP A 124 -3.10 0.94 15.50
CA ASP A 124 -3.08 2.40 15.45
C ASP A 124 -3.86 2.92 14.24
N VAL A 125 -3.69 2.29 13.07
CA VAL A 125 -4.42 2.68 11.85
C VAL A 125 -5.91 2.38 11.98
N VAL A 126 -6.27 1.26 12.62
CA VAL A 126 -7.67 0.93 12.94
C VAL A 126 -8.27 1.97 13.90
N GLY A 127 -7.55 2.33 14.97
CA GLY A 127 -7.97 3.36 15.92
C GLY A 127 -8.15 4.71 15.24
N MET A 128 -7.19 5.13 14.41
CA MET A 128 -7.29 6.36 13.63
C MET A 128 -8.48 6.36 12.67
N ALA A 129 -8.77 5.24 12.02
CA ALA A 129 -9.94 5.10 11.14
C ALA A 129 -11.28 5.16 11.90
N ALA A 130 -11.30 4.72 13.16
CA ALA A 130 -12.47 4.80 14.03
C ALA A 130 -12.68 6.20 14.62
N ASP A 131 -11.61 6.84 15.10
CA ASP A 131 -11.67 8.10 15.84
C ASP A 131 -11.67 9.33 14.92
N ASN A 132 -10.90 9.30 13.83
CA ASN A 132 -10.78 10.40 12.86
C ASN A 132 -10.93 9.94 11.38
N PRO A 133 -12.07 9.34 11.00
CA PRO A 133 -12.29 8.90 9.63
C PRO A 133 -12.16 10.02 8.56
N PRO A 134 -12.63 11.27 8.79
CA PRO A 134 -12.49 12.35 7.81
C PRO A 134 -11.04 12.81 7.58
N GLY A 135 -10.22 12.85 8.63
CA GLY A 135 -8.81 13.21 8.56
C GLY A 135 -8.02 12.19 7.74
N LEU A 136 -8.16 10.91 8.07
CA LEU A 136 -7.51 9.83 7.34
C LEU A 136 -7.97 9.77 5.87
N ARG A 137 -9.26 9.97 5.60
CA ARG A 137 -9.79 10.03 4.23
C ARG A 137 -9.21 11.20 3.43
N SER A 138 -9.12 12.38 4.05
CA SER A 138 -8.58 13.58 3.39
C SER A 138 -7.10 13.40 3.06
N ALA A 139 -6.32 12.85 3.99
CA ALA A 139 -4.92 12.52 3.75
C ALA A 139 -4.78 11.52 2.61
N MET A 140 -5.51 10.40 2.64
CA MET A 140 -5.46 9.38 1.59
C MET A 140 -5.83 9.91 0.20
N LYS A 141 -6.84 10.79 0.10
CA LYS A 141 -7.21 11.43 -1.16
C LYS A 141 -6.09 12.31 -1.74
N ALA A 142 -5.29 12.93 -0.90
CA ALA A 142 -4.21 13.82 -1.33
C ALA A 142 -3.01 13.06 -1.91
N ILE A 143 -2.68 11.89 -1.35
CA ILE A 143 -1.49 11.11 -1.77
C ILE A 143 -1.80 9.99 -2.74
N VAL A 144 -2.99 9.39 -2.72
CA VAL A 144 -3.32 8.28 -3.62
C VAL A 144 -4.68 8.47 -4.31
N PRO A 145 -4.81 9.47 -5.21
CA PRO A 145 -6.10 9.84 -5.83
C PRO A 145 -6.75 8.68 -6.60
N HIS A 146 -5.95 7.89 -7.33
CA HIS A 146 -6.45 6.78 -8.16
C HIS A 146 -6.81 5.53 -7.35
N LEU A 147 -6.08 5.23 -6.28
CA LEU A 147 -6.44 4.14 -5.37
C LEU A 147 -7.81 4.40 -4.71
N PHE A 148 -8.19 5.67 -4.55
CA PHE A 148 -9.51 6.06 -4.06
C PHE A 148 -10.61 6.04 -5.13
N ASN A 149 -10.29 6.32 -6.40
CA ASN A 149 -11.25 6.14 -7.50
C ASN A 149 -11.56 4.65 -7.78
N GLU A 150 -10.63 3.74 -7.46
CA GLU A 150 -10.81 2.28 -7.63
C GLU A 150 -11.32 1.56 -6.36
N LEU A 151 -10.92 1.99 -5.15
CA LEU A 151 -11.34 1.37 -3.88
C LEU A 151 -12.42 2.14 -3.11
N GLY A 152 -12.81 3.33 -3.58
CA GLY A 152 -13.92 4.14 -3.04
C GLY A 152 -15.27 3.40 -3.05
N THR A 153 -15.26 2.23 -3.67
CA THR A 153 -16.33 1.28 -3.85
C THR A 153 -16.07 -0.05 -3.12
N ALA A 154 -15.57 0.05 -1.89
CA ALA A 154 -16.20 -0.71 -0.79
C ALA A 154 -17.71 -0.32 -0.60
N ILE A 155 -18.20 0.60 -1.44
CA ILE A 155 -19.57 0.98 -1.82
C ILE A 155 -19.98 0.47 -3.24
N LYS A 156 -19.46 -0.68 -3.73
CA LYS A 156 -19.77 -1.37 -5.04
C LYS A 156 -19.18 -0.78 -6.34
N ALA A 157 -18.10 -1.35 -6.88
CA ALA A 157 -17.62 -1.09 -8.26
C ALA A 157 -16.91 -2.31 -8.85
N ASP A 158 -16.75 -2.20 -10.16
CA ASP A 158 -16.39 -3.23 -11.12
C ASP A 158 -14.87 -3.52 -11.15
N PRO A 159 -14.47 -4.81 -11.24
CA PRO A 159 -13.07 -5.23 -11.33
C PRO A 159 -12.25 -4.67 -12.51
N GLU A 160 -12.87 -4.29 -13.63
CA GLU A 160 -12.12 -3.86 -14.83
C GLU A 160 -11.56 -2.44 -14.69
N ASP A 161 -12.28 -1.56 -13.99
CA ASP A 161 -11.82 -0.21 -13.68
C ASP A 161 -10.57 -0.23 -12.78
N ILE A 162 -10.49 -1.25 -11.91
CA ILE A 162 -9.38 -1.49 -10.97
C ILE A 162 -8.12 -1.99 -11.68
N ARG A 163 -8.26 -2.69 -12.81
CA ARG A 163 -7.10 -3.14 -13.60
C ARG A 163 -6.46 -1.97 -14.34
N ILE A 164 -7.27 -1.06 -14.87
CA ILE A 164 -6.83 0.03 -15.75
C ILE A 164 -6.02 1.10 -15.00
N ALA A 165 -6.40 1.52 -13.79
CA ALA A 165 -5.60 2.54 -13.10
C ALA A 165 -4.34 1.96 -12.44
N ILE A 166 -4.30 0.66 -12.15
CA ILE A 166 -3.06 -0.04 -11.77
C ILE A 166 -2.09 -0.09 -12.95
N GLU A 167 -2.52 -0.53 -14.14
CA GLU A 167 -1.68 -0.56 -15.35
C GLU A 167 -1.20 0.83 -15.76
N THR A 168 -2.02 1.86 -15.55
CA THR A 168 -1.66 3.25 -15.82
C THR A 168 -0.65 3.80 -14.81
N ALA A 169 -0.78 3.45 -13.52
CA ALA A 169 0.17 3.86 -12.50
C ALA A 169 1.54 3.18 -12.66
N GLU A 170 1.57 1.95 -13.17
CA GLU A 170 2.80 1.20 -13.45
C GLU A 170 3.50 1.68 -14.74
N LYS A 171 2.76 1.99 -15.82
CA LYS A 171 3.35 2.55 -17.06
C LYS A 171 4.05 3.89 -16.85
N ASN A 172 3.50 4.75 -16.00
CA ASN A 172 4.11 6.05 -15.66
C ASN A 172 5.35 5.92 -14.75
N TYR A 173 5.72 4.70 -14.36
CA TYR A 173 6.87 4.41 -13.51
C TYR A 173 8.03 3.74 -14.28
N ASP A 174 7.76 3.21 -15.49
CA ASP A 174 8.73 2.50 -16.35
C ASP A 174 9.26 3.33 -17.53
N GLU A 175 8.78 4.55 -17.75
CA GLU A 175 9.51 5.52 -18.57
C GLU A 175 10.59 6.17 -17.69
N PRO A 176 11.90 5.83 -17.85
CA PRO A 176 12.90 6.80 -17.46
C PRO A 176 12.55 8.09 -18.21
N ALA A 177 12.64 9.23 -17.52
CA ALA A 177 12.67 10.51 -18.18
C ALA A 177 13.84 10.49 -19.17
N SER A 178 13.56 10.06 -20.41
CA SER A 178 14.46 10.13 -21.53
C SER A 178 14.23 11.48 -22.18
N GLU A 179 15.25 12.32 -21.97
CA GLU A 179 15.68 13.55 -22.66
C GLU A 179 14.80 14.10 -23.78
#